data_AF-A0A1R3TLL5-F1
#
_entry.id   AF-A0A1R3TLL5-F1
#
_cell.length_a   1.000
_cell.length_b   1.000
_cell.length_c   1.000
_cell.angle_alpha   90.00
_cell.angle_beta   90.00
_cell.angle_gamma   90.00
#
_symmetry.space_group_name_H-M   'P 1'
#
loop_
_entity.id
_entity.type
_entity.pdbx_description
1 polymer ?
#
loop_
_entity_poly.entity_id
_entity_poly.type
_entity_poly.pdbx_seq_one_letter_code
_entity_poly.pdbx_strand_id
1 'polypeptide(L)'
;MAAPENAAPVMPSGEHAGMHIAALTQFGRRPFAEVALVGGHLYLDVMRAFVTLFRDGGYLTANASIIEINGPIGVMRQDLRRWLLATSGEAG
;
A
#
# COMPACT_ATOMS: atom_id res chain seq x y z
N MET A 1 10.32 22.64 27.40
CA MET A 1 9.37 21.58 26.99
C MET A 1 9.89 21.01 25.68
N ALA A 2 10.60 19.89 25.72
CA ALA A 2 11.15 19.27 24.51
C ALA A 2 10.01 18.52 23.78
N ALA A 3 9.87 18.74 22.47
CA ALA A 3 8.92 18.01 21.64
C ALA A 3 9.30 16.51 21.61
N PRO A 4 8.31 15.59 21.51
CA PRO A 4 8.60 14.16 21.51
C PRO A 4 9.42 13.76 20.27
N GLU A 5 10.49 13.00 20.51
CA GLU A 5 11.48 12.52 19.54
C GLU A 5 10.92 11.52 18.48
N ASN A 6 9.61 11.27 18.50
CA ASN A 6 8.92 10.30 17.65
C ASN A 6 7.61 10.87 17.08
N ALA A 7 7.67 12.07 16.52
CA ALA A 7 6.63 12.49 15.59
C ALA A 7 6.79 11.66 14.31
N ALA A 8 5.89 10.69 14.09
CA ALA A 8 5.76 10.04 12.80
C ALA A 8 5.76 11.12 11.70
N PRO A 9 6.43 10.93 10.56
CA PRO A 9 6.48 11.96 9.53
C PRO A 9 5.04 12.31 9.14
N VAL A 10 4.62 13.51 9.54
CA VAL A 10 3.39 14.11 9.07
C VAL A 10 3.67 14.51 7.63
N MET A 11 2.87 13.98 6.71
CA MET A 11 2.94 14.33 5.29
C MET A 11 2.98 15.86 5.17
N PRO A 12 3.95 16.44 4.44
CA PRO A 12 4.02 17.88 4.22
C PRO A 12 2.68 18.42 3.72
N SER A 13 2.33 19.64 4.15
CA SER A 13 1.06 20.27 3.75
C SER A 13 0.92 20.30 2.23
N GLY A 14 -0.12 19.65 1.70
CA GLY A 14 -0.37 19.54 0.26
C GLY A 14 -0.05 18.17 -0.33
N GLU A 15 0.75 17.34 0.32
CA GLU A 15 1.02 15.96 -0.11
C GLU A 15 -0.14 15.02 0.27
N HIS A 16 -0.55 14.16 -0.64
CA HIS A 16 -1.59 13.15 -0.42
C HIS A 16 -1.17 11.81 -1.01
N ALA A 17 -1.77 10.70 -0.55
CA ALA A 17 -1.39 9.33 -0.94
C ALA A 17 -1.27 9.13 -2.47
N GLY A 18 -2.18 9.76 -3.24
CA GLY A 18 -2.12 9.81 -4.70
C GLY A 18 -0.81 10.35 -5.30
N MET A 19 -0.16 11.36 -4.71
CA MET A 19 1.13 11.87 -5.20
C MET A 19 2.26 10.85 -5.00
N HIS A 20 2.28 10.18 -3.86
CA HIS A 20 3.33 9.19 -3.56
C HIS A 20 3.18 7.95 -4.44
N ILE A 21 1.96 7.45 -4.62
CA ILE A 21 1.72 6.30 -5.49
C ILE A 21 2.02 6.64 -6.96
N ALA A 22 1.70 7.87 -7.40
CA ALA A 22 2.08 8.34 -8.72
C ALA A 22 3.60 8.33 -8.88
N ALA A 23 4.35 8.88 -7.93
CA ALA A 23 5.81 8.87 -7.98
C ALA A 23 6.39 7.44 -8.03
N LEU A 24 5.89 6.51 -7.21
CA LEU A 24 6.32 5.12 -7.16
C LEU A 24 6.05 4.36 -8.47
N THR A 25 4.99 4.73 -9.19
CA THR A 25 4.61 4.12 -10.47
C THR A 25 5.18 4.85 -11.70
N GLN A 26 6.12 5.78 -11.50
CA GLN A 26 6.63 6.67 -12.55
C GLN A 26 5.51 7.40 -13.29
N PHE A 27 4.53 7.88 -12.54
CA PHE A 27 3.30 8.53 -12.99
C PHE A 27 2.48 7.62 -13.93
N GLY A 28 2.27 6.36 -13.51
CA GLY A 28 1.47 5.37 -14.25
C GLY A 28 2.21 4.64 -15.38
N ARG A 29 3.49 4.95 -15.65
CA ARG A 29 4.28 4.20 -16.64
C ARG A 29 4.66 2.79 -16.17
N ARG A 30 4.72 2.58 -14.86
CA ARG A 30 5.00 1.30 -14.21
C ARG A 30 3.97 1.06 -13.10
N PRO A 31 2.71 0.73 -13.47
CA PRO A 31 1.66 0.47 -12.50
C PRO A 31 1.93 -0.82 -11.71
N PHE A 32 1.37 -0.92 -10.51
CA PHE A 32 1.44 -2.14 -9.72
C PHE A 32 0.48 -3.20 -10.27
N ALA A 33 0.97 -4.43 -10.45
CA ALA A 33 0.16 -5.58 -10.83
C ALA A 33 -0.31 -6.40 -9.63
N GLU A 34 0.37 -6.29 -8.49
CA GLU A 34 0.07 -7.04 -7.27
C GLU A 34 0.14 -6.12 -6.06
N VAL A 35 -0.89 -6.17 -5.21
CA VAL A 35 -1.03 -5.28 -4.05
C VAL A 35 -1.55 -6.09 -2.86
N ALA A 36 -0.86 -5.98 -1.72
CA ALA A 36 -1.35 -6.48 -0.44
C ALA A 36 -1.76 -5.31 0.46
N LEU A 37 -3.02 -5.29 0.89
CA LEU A 37 -3.53 -4.37 1.89
C LEU A 37 -3.42 -5.04 3.26
N VAL A 38 -2.64 -4.46 4.17
CA VAL A 38 -2.35 -5.09 5.46
C VAL A 38 -2.70 -4.15 6.60
N GLY A 39 -3.70 -4.53 7.38
CA GLY A 39 -4.13 -3.73 8.51
C GLY A 39 -5.46 -4.17 9.12
N GLY A 40 -5.88 -3.44 10.16
CA GLY A 40 -7.18 -3.63 10.81
C GLY A 40 -8.36 -3.30 9.88
N HIS A 41 -9.58 -3.68 10.28
CA HIS A 41 -10.77 -3.53 9.43
C HIS A 41 -10.98 -2.08 8.94
N LEU A 42 -10.85 -1.10 9.83
CA LEU A 42 -10.99 0.32 9.44
C LEU A 42 -9.95 0.75 8.41
N TYR A 43 -8.71 0.29 8.55
CA TYR A 43 -7.67 0.58 7.56
C TYR A 43 -8.01 -0.05 6.21
N LEU A 44 -8.49 -1.30 6.19
CA LEU A 44 -8.87 -1.98 4.96
C LEU A 44 -10.05 -1.32 4.27
N ASP A 45 -11.06 -0.87 5.01
CA ASP A 45 -12.20 -0.14 4.44
C ASP A 45 -11.76 1.15 3.75
N VAL A 46 -10.85 1.90 4.37
CA VAL A 46 -10.25 3.10 3.77
C VAL A 46 -9.40 2.74 2.54
N MET A 47 -8.56 1.71 2.64
CA MET A 47 -7.66 1.31 1.55
C MET A 47 -8.41 0.75 0.34
N ARG A 48 -9.56 0.10 0.53
CA ARG A 48 -10.45 -0.31 -0.57
C ARG A 48 -10.89 0.88 -1.41
N ALA A 49 -11.24 2.00 -0.79
CA ALA A 49 -11.57 3.23 -1.51
C ALA A 49 -10.36 3.79 -2.27
N PHE A 50 -9.17 3.76 -1.64
CA PHE A 50 -7.94 4.18 -2.32
C PHE A 50 -7.56 3.30 -3.51
N VAL A 51 -7.75 1.99 -3.41
CA VAL A 51 -7.49 1.06 -4.52
C VAL A 51 -8.31 1.42 -5.76
N THR A 52 -9.60 1.75 -5.59
CA THR A 52 -10.43 2.24 -6.70
C THR A 52 -9.84 3.50 -7.31
N LEU A 53 -9.50 4.50 -6.49
CA LEU A 53 -8.89 5.75 -6.97
C LEU A 53 -7.56 5.51 -7.69
N PHE A 54 -6.74 4.58 -7.21
CA PHE A 54 -5.44 4.28 -7.81
C PHE A 54 -5.58 3.50 -9.11
N ARG A 55 -6.59 2.63 -9.22
CA ARG A 55 -6.92 1.96 -10.48
C ARG A 55 -7.40 2.97 -11.51
N ASP A 56 -8.32 3.85 -11.14
CA ASP A 56 -8.84 4.91 -12.04
C ASP A 56 -7.74 5.88 -12.48
N GLY A 57 -6.78 6.15 -11.59
CA GLY A 57 -5.58 6.94 -11.88
C GLY A 57 -4.51 6.24 -12.72
N GLY A 58 -4.70 4.97 -13.10
CA GLY A 58 -3.72 4.19 -13.88
C GLY A 58 -2.47 3.78 -13.10
N TYR A 59 -2.51 3.81 -11.76
CA TYR A 59 -1.40 3.38 -10.90
C TYR A 59 -1.44 1.88 -10.59
N LEU A 60 -2.57 1.23 -10.84
CA LEU A 60 -2.74 -0.21 -10.81
C LEU A 60 -3.05 -0.72 -12.23
N THR A 61 -2.63 -1.93 -12.56
CA THR A 61 -3.07 -2.57 -13.79
C THR A 61 -4.58 -2.88 -13.72
N ALA A 62 -5.24 -2.99 -14.87
CA ALA A 62 -6.68 -3.29 -14.94
C ALA A 62 -7.04 -4.59 -14.19
N ASN A 63 -6.14 -5.57 -14.25
CA ASN A 63 -6.30 -6.89 -13.63
C ASN A 63 -5.42 -7.05 -12.38
N ALA A 64 -5.07 -5.95 -11.69
CA ALA A 64 -4.21 -6.02 -10.52
C ALA A 64 -4.78 -6.97 -9.47
N SER A 65 -3.96 -7.91 -9.01
CA SER A 65 -4.27 -8.84 -7.94
C SER A 65 -4.19 -8.10 -6.61
N ILE A 66 -5.31 -8.06 -5.88
CA ILE A 66 -5.39 -7.40 -4.57
C ILE A 66 -5.74 -8.43 -3.53
N ILE A 67 -4.92 -8.54 -2.49
CA ILE A 67 -5.21 -9.35 -1.32
C ILE A 67 -5.34 -8.48 -0.08
N GLU A 68 -6.09 -8.97 0.89
CA GLU A 68 -6.25 -8.32 2.19
C GLU A 68 -5.74 -9.24 3.28
N ILE A 69 -4.92 -8.69 4.17
CA ILE A 69 -4.35 -9.38 5.31
C ILE A 69 -4.81 -8.64 6.57
N ASN A 70 -5.73 -9.29 7.30
CA ASN A 70 -6.30 -8.79 8.54
C ASN A 70 -6.09 -9.81 9.66
N GLY A 71 -5.70 -9.33 10.85
CA GLY A 71 -5.59 -10.18 12.03
C GLY A 71 -4.74 -9.51 13.12
N PRO A 72 -4.32 -10.28 14.14
CA PRO A 72 -3.35 -9.81 15.13
C PRO A 72 -2.04 -9.39 14.44
N ILE A 73 -1.37 -8.35 14.96
CA ILE A 73 -0.20 -7.74 14.32
C ILE A 73 0.93 -8.74 14.00
N GLY A 74 1.15 -9.75 14.84
CA GLY A 74 2.14 -10.80 14.59
C GLY A 74 1.79 -11.67 13.38
N VAL A 75 0.50 -12.04 13.25
CA VAL A 75 0.00 -12.84 12.13
C VAL A 75 0.04 -12.03 10.84
N MET A 76 -0.39 -10.77 10.87
CA MET A 76 -0.33 -9.88 9.70
C MET A 76 1.10 -9.73 9.16
N ARG A 77 2.09 -9.57 10.04
CA ARG A 77 3.51 -9.50 9.64
C ARG A 77 4.00 -10.80 9.01
N GLN A 78 3.60 -11.94 9.58
CA GLN A 78 3.97 -13.27 9.07
C GLN A 78 3.36 -13.51 7.68
N ASP A 79 2.09 -13.15 7.49
CA ASP A 79 1.38 -13.33 6.23
C ASP A 79 1.90 -12.39 5.15
N LEU A 80 2.15 -11.13 5.47
CA LEU A 80 2.78 -10.18 4.55
C LEU A 80 4.16 -10.67 4.11
N ARG A 81 4.96 -11.19 5.04
CA ARG A 81 6.26 -11.77 4.70
C ARG A 81 6.13 -12.96 3.75
N ARG A 82 5.16 -13.85 3.98
CA ARG A 82 4.88 -14.97 3.08
C ARG A 82 4.50 -14.50 1.69
N TRP A 83 3.63 -13.49 1.60
CA TRP A 83 3.24 -12.89 0.33
C TRP A 83 4.44 -12.29 -0.42
N LEU A 84 5.25 -11.46 0.24
CA LEU A 84 6.44 -10.85 -0.37
C LEU A 84 7.45 -11.87 -0.91
N LEU A 85 7.64 -12.98 -0.18
CA LEU A 85 8.56 -14.04 -0.60
C LEU A 85 8.01 -14.85 -1.78
N ALA A 86 6.69 -15.04 -1.85
CA ALA A 86 6.05 -15.71 -2.98
C ALA A 86 6.14 -14.86 -4.26
N THR A 87 5.84 -13.55 -4.17
CA THR A 87 5.88 -12.65 -5.32
C THR A 87 7.30 -12.36 -5.81
N SER A 88 8.30 -12.40 -4.92
CA SER A 88 9.72 -12.24 -5.31
C SER A 88 10.28 -13.45 -6.06
N GLY A 89 9.65 -14.62 -5.92
CA GLY A 89 10.08 -15.88 -6.57
C GLY A 89 9.67 -16.03 -8.03
N GLU A 90 8.76 -15.19 -8.53
CA GLU A 90 8.24 -15.21 -9.91
C GLU A 90 9.06 -14.30 -10.87
N ALA A 91 10.09 -13.63 -10.35
CA ALA A 91 11.02 -12.79 -11.11
C ALA A 91 12.37 -13.50 -11.37
N GLY A 92 12.32 -14.76 -11.81
CA GLY A 92 13.47 -15.59 -12.19
C GLY A 92 13.39 -16.06 -13.64
#